data_AF-A0A0N1ANM4-F1
#
_entry.id   AF-A0A0N1ANM4-F1
#
_cell.length_a   1.000
_cell.length_b   1.000
_cell.length_c   1.000
_cell.angle_alpha   90.00
_cell.angle_beta   90.00
_cell.angle_gamma   90.00
#
_symmetry.space_group_name_H-M   'P 1'
#
loop_
_entity.id
_entity.type
_entity.pdbx_description
1 polymer ?
#
loop_
_entity_poly.entity_id
_entity_poly.type
_entity_poly.pdbx_seq_one_letter_code
_entity_poly.pdbx_strand_id
1 'polypeptide(L)'
;MNTIAALAGRILLSLLFIISGLGKLFDVSGTQVALAGVGLTPDLALPVGLFELIGGLALMFGVATRIFAVLLAGFTLLIILFFHHNLLDHTQVVEALKNLAIAGGLLALFAHRQVAWSYDGLRSRRDRETAARDAEMRAARAEGRAEALSEMPVVETPATRVETITDVDGHPTGTVAVARRKWWQV
;
A
#
# COMPACT_ATOMS: atom_id res chain seq x y z
N MET A 1 7.32 10.57 20.74
CA MET A 1 6.66 11.48 19.77
C MET A 1 5.28 11.82 20.34
N ASN A 2 4.98 13.10 20.58
CA ASN A 2 3.72 13.53 21.20
C ASN A 2 2.53 13.31 20.25
N THR A 3 1.84 12.19 20.41
CA THR A 3 0.64 11.81 19.64
C THR A 3 -0.48 12.84 19.75
N ILE A 4 -0.57 13.54 20.88
CA ILE A 4 -1.52 14.64 21.12
C ILE A 4 -1.30 15.78 20.13
N ALA A 5 -0.05 16.20 19.92
CA ALA A 5 0.27 17.30 19.00
C ALA A 5 -0.05 16.95 17.54
N ALA A 6 0.20 15.70 17.15
CA ALA A 6 -0.15 15.21 15.81
C ALA A 6 -1.67 15.15 15.60
N LEU A 7 -2.44 14.73 16.61
CA LEU A 7 -3.89 14.72 16.56
C LEU A 7 -4.46 16.13 16.49
N ALA A 8 -3.95 17.03 17.34
CA ALA A 8 -4.35 18.44 17.36
C ALA A 8 -4.08 19.11 16.00
N GLY A 9 -2.88 18.93 15.44
CA GLY A 9 -2.53 19.46 14.11
C GLY A 9 -3.47 18.93 13.02
N ARG A 10 -3.82 17.64 13.05
CA ARG A 10 -4.78 17.05 12.10
C ARG A 10 -6.17 17.67 12.23
N ILE A 11 -6.67 17.83 13.44
CA ILE A 11 -7.99 18.42 13.69
C ILE A 11 -8.01 19.88 13.20
N LEU A 12 -6.99 20.66 13.54
CA LEU A 12 -6.87 22.06 13.13
C LEU A 12 -6.84 22.20 11.60
N LEU A 13 -6.04 21.37 10.91
CA LEU A 13 -5.98 21.37 9.45
C LEU A 13 -7.32 20.92 8.85
N SER A 14 -7.96 19.88 9.39
CA SER A 14 -9.25 19.41 8.89
C SER A 14 -10.36 20.44 9.04
N LEU A 15 -10.36 21.20 10.14
CA LEU A 15 -11.39 22.18 10.45
C LEU A 15 -11.44 23.30 9.40
N LEU A 16 -10.27 23.73 8.90
CA LEU A 16 -10.19 24.72 7.82
C LEU A 16 -10.96 24.27 6.57
N PHE A 17 -10.74 23.03 6.13
CA PHE A 17 -11.40 22.49 4.94
C PHE A 17 -12.89 22.23 5.16
N ILE A 18 -13.30 21.82 6.36
CA ILE A 18 -14.71 21.61 6.69
C ILE A 18 -15.48 22.94 6.64
N ILE A 19 -14.95 23.98 7.29
CA ILE A 19 -15.59 25.30 7.31
C ILE A 19 -15.60 25.90 5.90
N SER A 20 -14.47 25.83 5.20
CA SER A 20 -14.32 26.31 3.82
C SER A 20 -15.28 25.59 2.85
N GLY A 21 -15.35 24.26 2.92
CA GLY A 21 -16.23 23.44 2.09
C GLY A 21 -17.71 23.71 2.36
N LEU A 22 -18.11 23.82 3.63
CA LEU A 22 -19.48 24.22 3.99
C LEU A 22 -19.82 25.60 3.47
N GLY A 23 -18.90 26.57 3.57
CA GLY A 23 -19.09 27.91 3.02
C GLY A 23 -19.39 27.88 1.51
N LYS A 24 -18.62 27.07 0.75
CA LYS A 24 -18.85 26.91 -0.70
C LYS A 24 -20.17 26.21 -1.04
N LEU A 25 -20.64 25.30 -0.19
CA LEU A 25 -21.91 24.60 -0.39
C LEU A 25 -23.13 25.43 0.01
N PHE A 26 -23.00 26.33 0.99
CA PHE A 26 -24.07 27.25 1.36
C PHE A 26 -24.16 28.45 0.39
N ASP A 27 -23.03 28.91 -0.15
CA ASP A 27 -22.98 29.95 -1.17
C ASP A 27 -22.37 29.43 -2.48
N VAL A 28 -23.15 28.57 -3.14
CA VAL A 28 -22.79 28.02 -4.46
C VAL A 28 -22.68 29.14 -5.49
N SER A 29 -23.58 30.12 -5.42
CA SER A 29 -23.58 31.30 -6.31
C SER A 29 -22.29 32.09 -6.22
N GLY A 30 -21.83 32.44 -5.02
CA GLY A 30 -20.58 33.17 -4.82
C GLY A 30 -19.37 32.36 -5.31
N THR A 31 -19.40 31.04 -5.09
CA THR A 31 -18.34 30.14 -5.58
C THR A 31 -18.32 30.06 -7.11
N GLN A 32 -19.49 30.03 -7.77
CA GLN A 32 -19.61 30.06 -9.22
C GLN A 32 -19.04 31.36 -9.82
N VAL A 33 -19.33 32.51 -9.20
CA VAL A 33 -18.77 33.80 -9.60
C VAL A 33 -17.25 33.83 -9.43
N ALA A 34 -16.75 33.31 -8.31
CA ALA A 34 -15.31 33.23 -8.05
C ALA A 34 -14.59 32.35 -9.08
N LEU A 35 -15.16 31.20 -9.44
CA LEU A 35 -14.61 30.30 -10.46
C LEU A 35 -14.62 30.94 -11.86
N ALA A 36 -15.72 31.60 -12.22
CA ALA A 36 -15.80 32.34 -13.48
C ALA A 36 -14.74 33.46 -13.56
N GLY A 37 -14.47 34.14 -12.44
CA GLY A 37 -13.46 35.19 -12.34
C GLY A 37 -12.03 34.74 -12.62
N VAL A 38 -11.73 33.44 -12.45
CA VAL A 38 -10.42 32.84 -12.76
C VAL A 38 -10.44 31.99 -14.05
N GLY A 39 -11.52 32.06 -14.84
CA GLY A 39 -11.65 31.35 -16.11
C GLY A 39 -11.98 29.86 -15.99
N LEU A 40 -12.46 29.40 -14.84
CA LEU A 40 -12.90 28.02 -14.61
C LEU A 40 -14.42 27.89 -14.79
N THR A 41 -14.88 26.69 -15.16
CA THR A 41 -16.31 26.42 -15.35
C THR A 41 -17.08 26.54 -14.02
N PRO A 42 -18.17 27.33 -13.95
CA PRO A 42 -18.98 27.49 -12.75
C PRO A 42 -19.54 26.19 -12.18
N ASP A 43 -19.80 25.20 -13.05
CA ASP A 43 -20.33 23.88 -12.65
C ASP A 43 -19.40 23.13 -11.68
N LEU A 44 -18.13 23.54 -11.57
CA LEU A 44 -17.18 22.99 -10.61
C LEU A 44 -17.42 23.44 -9.16
N ALA A 45 -18.28 24.45 -8.92
CA ALA A 45 -18.52 24.98 -7.58
C ALA A 45 -18.98 23.89 -6.58
N LEU A 46 -19.97 23.09 -6.98
CA LEU A 46 -20.49 21.99 -6.17
C LEU A 46 -19.47 20.87 -5.91
N PRO A 47 -18.82 20.27 -6.93
CA PRO A 47 -17.86 19.19 -6.69
C PRO A 47 -16.63 19.67 -5.90
N VAL A 48 -16.20 20.92 -6.08
CA VAL A 48 -15.09 21.49 -5.28
C VAL A 48 -15.48 21.62 -3.81
N GLY A 49 -16.64 22.21 -3.51
CA GLY A 49 -17.12 22.34 -2.13
C GLY A 49 -17.33 20.99 -1.46
N LEU A 50 -17.89 20.01 -2.18
CA LEU A 50 -18.09 18.66 -1.68
C LEU A 50 -16.77 17.93 -1.45
N PHE A 51 -15.82 18.04 -2.39
CA PHE A 51 -14.49 17.45 -2.25
C PHE A 51 -13.76 17.99 -1.02
N GLU A 52 -13.82 19.30 -0.79
CA GLU A 52 -13.17 19.95 0.34
C GLU A 52 -13.79 19.52 1.67
N LEU A 53 -15.12 19.42 1.73
CA LEU A 53 -15.84 18.95 2.91
C LEU A 53 -15.54 17.47 3.21
N ILE A 54 -15.64 16.60 2.21
CA ILE A 54 -15.35 15.17 2.36
C ILE A 54 -13.88 14.96 2.76
N GLY A 55 -12.97 15.68 2.12
CA GLY A 55 -11.54 15.60 2.43
C GLY A 55 -11.22 16.08 3.85
N GLY A 56 -11.84 17.18 4.29
CA GLY A 56 -11.74 17.67 5.66
C GLY A 56 -12.24 16.65 6.68
N LEU A 57 -13.42 16.07 6.46
CA LEU A 57 -13.98 15.04 7.33
C LEU A 57 -13.12 13.76 7.35
N ALA A 58 -12.63 13.32 6.20
CA ALA A 58 -11.74 12.17 6.09
C ALA A 58 -10.44 12.38 6.87
N LEU A 59 -9.83 13.57 6.79
CA LEU A 59 -8.68 13.94 7.63
C LEU A 59 -9.05 13.93 9.12
N MET A 60 -10.19 14.49 9.51
CA MET A 60 -10.60 14.57 10.92
C MET A 60 -10.76 13.18 11.54
N PHE A 61 -11.53 12.30 10.89
CA PHE A 61 -11.78 10.92 11.36
C PHE A 61 -10.59 9.99 11.17
N GLY A 62 -9.58 10.39 10.40
CA GLY A 62 -8.41 9.56 10.16
C GLY A 62 -8.64 8.49 9.10
N VAL A 63 -9.56 8.71 8.16
CA VAL A 63 -9.85 7.77 7.06
C VAL A 63 -9.03 8.17 5.83
N ALA A 64 -8.24 7.26 5.28
CA ALA A 64 -7.45 7.49 4.06
C ALA A 64 -6.60 8.79 4.09
N THR A 65 -6.10 9.15 5.27
CA THR A 65 -5.54 10.50 5.50
C THR A 65 -4.38 10.86 4.60
N ARG A 66 -3.57 9.88 4.19
CA ARG A 66 -2.44 10.12 3.29
C ARG A 66 -2.92 10.57 1.92
N ILE A 67 -3.97 9.93 1.43
CA ILE A 67 -4.56 10.24 0.13
C ILE A 67 -5.17 11.64 0.21
N PHE A 68 -6.02 11.89 1.21
CA PHE A 68 -6.66 13.20 1.36
C PHE A 68 -5.68 14.33 1.69
N ALA A 69 -4.61 14.08 2.44
CA ALA A 69 -3.58 15.08 2.71
C ALA A 69 -2.88 15.54 1.41
N VAL A 70 -2.52 14.60 0.53
CA VAL A 70 -1.88 14.94 -0.76
C VAL A 70 -2.88 15.60 -1.70
N LEU A 71 -4.12 15.09 -1.79
CA LEU A 71 -5.14 15.68 -2.64
C LEU A 71 -5.51 17.11 -2.20
N LEU A 72 -5.70 17.33 -0.89
CA LEU A 72 -5.98 18.66 -0.35
C LEU A 72 -4.77 19.59 -0.48
N ALA A 73 -3.53 19.09 -0.33
CA ALA A 73 -2.33 19.91 -0.55
C ALA A 73 -2.24 20.37 -2.01
N GLY A 74 -2.46 19.45 -2.96
CA GLY A 74 -2.52 19.78 -4.39
C GLY A 74 -3.63 20.79 -4.69
N PHE A 75 -4.82 20.58 -4.12
CA PHE A 75 -5.94 21.52 -4.25
C PHE A 75 -5.60 22.92 -3.72
N THR A 76 -5.00 23.01 -2.53
CA THR A 76 -4.58 24.30 -1.95
C THR A 76 -3.52 25.00 -2.81
N LEU A 77 -2.59 24.25 -3.41
CA LEU A 77 -1.62 24.83 -4.36
C LEU A 77 -2.28 25.34 -5.64
N LEU A 78 -3.30 24.64 -6.16
CA LEU A 78 -4.09 25.13 -7.29
C LEU A 78 -4.82 26.43 -6.94
N ILE A 79 -5.39 26.54 -5.73
CA ILE A 79 -6.01 27.79 -5.26
C ILE A 79 -5.00 28.96 -5.30
N ILE A 80 -3.77 28.75 -4.85
CA ILE A 80 -2.71 29.76 -4.92
C ILE A 80 -2.46 30.19 -6.37
N LEU A 81 -2.31 29.22 -7.27
CA LEU A 81 -1.99 29.48 -8.68
C LEU A 81 -3.09 30.26 -9.40
N PHE A 82 -4.36 29.93 -9.17
CA PHE A 82 -5.48 30.55 -9.86
C PHE A 82 -5.93 31.87 -9.23
N PHE A 83 -5.96 31.97 -7.90
CA PHE A 83 -6.59 33.11 -7.21
C PHE A 83 -5.61 34.18 -6.72
N HIS A 84 -4.31 33.86 -6.56
CA HIS A 84 -3.33 34.77 -5.94
C HIS A 84 -2.15 35.09 -6.87
N HIS A 85 -2.46 35.49 -8.09
CA HIS A 85 -1.45 35.81 -9.12
C HIS A 85 -0.89 37.23 -9.01
N ASN A 86 -1.57 38.16 -8.31
CA ASN A 86 -1.14 39.54 -8.22
C ASN A 86 -0.19 39.74 -7.02
N LEU A 87 1.10 39.60 -7.28
CA LEU A 87 2.16 39.76 -6.27
C LEU A 87 2.37 41.22 -5.82
N LEU A 88 1.71 42.19 -6.45
CA LEU A 88 1.77 43.60 -6.06
C LEU A 88 0.73 43.96 -4.99
N ASP A 89 -0.29 43.12 -4.82
CA ASP A 89 -1.29 43.27 -3.76
C ASP A 89 -0.85 42.51 -2.50
N HIS A 90 -0.57 43.24 -1.43
CA HIS A 90 -0.14 42.67 -0.16
C HIS A 90 -1.17 41.67 0.40
N THR A 91 -2.46 41.91 0.19
CA THR A 91 -3.52 41.01 0.66
C THR A 91 -3.44 39.65 -0.01
N GLN A 92 -3.23 39.62 -1.34
CA GLN A 92 -3.12 38.37 -2.09
C GLN A 92 -1.86 37.59 -1.70
N VAL A 93 -0.74 38.28 -1.48
CA VAL A 93 0.50 37.63 -1.03
C VAL A 93 0.31 36.98 0.34
N VAL A 94 -0.36 37.65 1.29
CA VAL A 94 -0.62 37.08 2.62
C VAL A 94 -1.54 35.86 2.54
N GLU A 95 -2.61 35.91 1.74
CA GLU A 95 -3.50 34.76 1.56
C GLU A 95 -2.82 33.59 0.83
N ALA A 96 -1.96 33.88 -0.16
CA ALA A 96 -1.11 32.87 -0.80
C ALA A 96 -0.18 32.19 0.21
N LEU A 97 0.49 32.96 1.07
CA LEU A 97 1.38 32.43 2.10
C LEU A 97 0.65 31.58 3.14
N LYS A 98 -0.57 31.98 3.54
CA LYS A 98 -1.43 31.16 4.42
C LYS A 98 -1.76 29.81 3.76
N ASN A 99 -2.19 29.84 2.50
CA ASN A 99 -2.46 28.62 1.74
C ASN A 99 -1.21 27.76 1.55
N LEU A 100 -0.04 28.38 1.33
CA LEU A 100 1.23 27.67 1.20
C LEU A 100 1.63 26.97 2.51
N ALA A 101 1.43 27.64 3.66
CA ALA A 101 1.64 27.05 4.97
C ALA A 101 0.69 25.88 5.25
N ILE A 102 -0.59 25.99 4.84
CA ILE A 102 -1.57 24.90 4.94
C ILE A 102 -1.12 23.69 4.10
N ALA A 103 -0.72 23.91 2.85
CA ALA A 103 -0.19 22.86 1.99
C ALA A 103 1.05 22.18 2.61
N GLY A 104 1.97 22.97 3.18
CA GLY A 104 3.13 22.45 3.92
C GLY A 104 2.74 21.62 5.14
N GLY A 105 1.73 22.05 5.91
CA GLY A 105 1.19 21.30 7.04
C GLY A 105 0.57 19.97 6.64
N LEU A 106 -0.16 19.93 5.52
CA LEU A 106 -0.71 18.70 4.96
C LEU A 106 0.38 17.74 4.46
N LEU A 107 1.43 18.25 3.80
CA LEU A 107 2.57 17.44 3.36
C LEU A 107 3.36 16.88 4.56
N ALA A 108 3.52 17.65 5.64
CA ALA A 108 4.09 17.16 6.88
C ALA A 108 3.23 16.03 7.48
N LEU A 109 1.90 16.15 7.40
CA LEU A 109 0.95 15.12 7.83
C LEU A 109 1.04 13.85 6.97
N PHE A 110 1.30 13.99 5.67
CA PHE A 110 1.56 12.87 4.77
C PHE A 110 2.89 12.16 5.08
N ALA A 111 3.94 12.93 5.38
CA ALA A 111 5.27 12.43 5.70
C ALA A 111 5.29 11.65 7.03
N HIS A 112 4.51 12.07 8.01
CA HIS A 112 4.41 11.36 9.29
C HIS A 112 3.51 10.11 9.18
N ARG A 113 4.10 8.91 9.35
CA ARG A 113 3.37 7.65 9.54
C ARG A 113 2.41 7.81 10.72
N GLN A 114 1.12 7.62 10.46
CA GLN A 114 0.06 7.92 11.41
C GLN A 114 0.18 7.17 12.74
N VAL A 115 -0.21 7.92 13.78
CA VAL A 115 -0.54 7.47 15.14
C VAL A 115 -1.42 6.21 15.08
N ALA A 116 -1.12 5.25 15.95
CA ALA A 116 -1.68 3.90 16.03
C ALA A 116 -3.23 3.77 16.16
N TRP A 117 -3.96 4.89 16.15
CA TRP A 117 -5.42 4.97 16.26
C TRP A 117 -6.14 5.45 14.98
N SER A 118 -5.40 5.72 13.89
CA SER A 118 -6.03 5.89 12.57
C SER A 118 -6.55 4.56 12.06
N TYR A 119 -7.72 4.54 11.40
CA TYR A 119 -8.28 3.34 10.75
C TYR A 119 -7.26 2.68 9.80
N ASP A 120 -6.44 3.48 9.11
CA ASP A 120 -5.36 3.01 8.25
C ASP A 120 -4.24 2.29 9.05
N GLY A 121 -4.00 2.72 10.29
CA GLY A 121 -3.07 2.08 11.22
C GLY A 121 -3.55 0.70 11.69
N LEU A 122 -4.86 0.57 11.96
CA LEU A 122 -5.47 -0.72 12.31
C LEU A 122 -5.47 -1.69 11.11
N ARG A 123 -5.73 -1.20 9.90
CA ARG A 123 -5.67 -2.01 8.67
C ARG A 123 -4.27 -2.57 8.42
N SER A 124 -3.23 -1.73 8.54
CA SER A 124 -1.84 -2.17 8.34
C SER A 124 -1.38 -3.20 9.38
N ARG A 125 -1.95 -3.20 10.60
CA ARG A 125 -1.70 -4.26 11.57
C ARG A 125 -2.32 -5.59 11.14
N ARG A 126 -3.58 -5.60 10.71
CA ARG A 126 -4.28 -6.80 10.22
C ARG A 126 -3.63 -7.40 8.97
N ASP A 127 -3.16 -6.56 8.05
CA ASP A 127 -2.46 -7.02 6.84
C ASP A 127 -1.13 -7.70 7.16
N ARG A 128 -0.42 -7.25 8.21
CA ARG A 128 0.80 -7.91 8.69
C ARG A 128 0.53 -9.22 9.40
N GLU A 129 -0.54 -9.28 10.20
CA GLU A 129 -0.96 -10.50 10.90
C GLU A 129 -1.41 -11.59 9.91
N THR A 130 -2.15 -11.22 8.86
CA THR A 130 -2.54 -12.16 7.79
C THR A 130 -1.35 -12.63 6.98
N ALA A 131 -0.43 -11.73 6.60
CA ALA A 131 0.81 -12.10 5.92
C ALA A 131 1.70 -13.02 6.77
N ALA A 132 1.76 -12.81 8.09
CA ALA A 132 2.48 -13.68 9.02
C ALA A 132 1.83 -15.07 9.12
N ARG A 133 0.49 -15.15 9.25
CA ARG A 133 -0.25 -16.41 9.24
C ARG A 133 -0.07 -17.20 7.95
N ASP A 134 -0.08 -16.52 6.81
CA ASP A 134 0.16 -17.17 5.51
C ASP A 134 1.60 -17.68 5.38
N ALA A 135 2.57 -16.96 5.96
CA ALA A 135 3.95 -17.41 6.02
C ALA A 135 4.12 -18.64 6.93
N GLU A 136 3.47 -18.64 8.10
CA GLU A 136 3.44 -19.79 9.02
C GLU A 136 2.79 -21.01 8.37
N MET A 137 1.65 -20.85 7.70
CA MET A 137 1.00 -21.96 6.98
C MET A 137 1.87 -22.51 5.83
N ARG A 138 2.66 -21.66 5.16
CA ARG A 138 3.62 -22.10 4.14
C ARG A 138 4.80 -22.85 4.75
N ALA A 139 5.31 -22.40 5.89
CA ALA A 139 6.38 -23.09 6.62
C ALA A 139 5.91 -24.46 7.12
N ALA A 140 4.74 -24.54 7.76
CA ALA A 140 4.17 -25.80 8.25
C ALA A 140 3.92 -26.82 7.12
N ARG A 141 3.49 -26.38 5.94
CA ARG A 141 3.35 -27.26 4.76
C ARG A 141 4.69 -27.74 4.20
N ALA A 142 5.73 -26.90 4.28
CA ALA A 142 7.06 -27.28 3.83
C ALA A 142 7.71 -28.29 4.79
N GLU A 143 7.55 -28.07 6.11
CA GLU A 143 7.99 -28.99 7.15
C GLU A 143 7.27 -30.34 7.04
N GLY A 144 5.93 -30.35 6.97
CA GLY A 144 5.18 -31.60 6.82
C GLY A 144 5.49 -32.36 5.52
N ARG A 145 5.87 -31.63 4.45
CA ARG A 145 6.35 -32.26 3.21
C ARG A 145 7.76 -32.85 3.37
N ALA A 146 8.64 -32.19 4.12
CA ALA A 146 9.97 -32.70 4.41
C ALA A 146 9.94 -33.94 5.31
N GLU A 147 9.09 -33.94 6.33
CA GLU A 147 8.83 -35.09 7.19
C GLU A 147 8.28 -36.27 6.36
N ALA A 148 7.24 -36.02 5.55
CA ALA A 148 6.68 -37.05 4.66
C ALA A 148 7.72 -37.63 3.69
N LEU A 149 8.65 -36.81 3.18
CA LEU A 149 9.76 -37.26 2.33
C LEU A 149 10.81 -38.06 3.11
N SER A 150 11.06 -37.72 4.38
CA SER A 150 12.00 -38.43 5.25
C SER A 150 11.48 -39.80 5.71
N GLU A 151 10.16 -39.95 5.81
CA GLU A 151 9.51 -41.21 6.16
C GLU A 151 9.25 -42.11 4.93
N MET A 152 9.52 -41.64 3.70
CA MET A 152 9.37 -42.47 2.52
C MET A 152 10.38 -43.63 2.59
N PRO A 153 9.93 -44.90 2.50
CA PRO A 153 10.85 -46.03 2.48
C PRO A 153 11.78 -45.90 1.27
N VAL A 154 13.08 -45.92 1.52
CA VAL A 154 14.11 -45.89 0.48
C VAL A 154 13.96 -47.16 -0.37
N VAL A 155 13.41 -47.01 -1.58
CA VAL A 155 13.36 -48.08 -2.56
C VAL A 155 14.79 -48.28 -3.07
N GLU A 156 15.52 -49.21 -2.47
CA GLU A 156 16.84 -49.60 -2.96
C GLU A 156 16.70 -50.10 -4.41
N THR A 157 17.35 -49.40 -5.33
CA THR A 157 17.42 -49.85 -6.73
C THR A 157 18.31 -51.08 -6.77
N PRO A 158 17.85 -52.24 -7.28
CA PRO A 158 18.64 -53.46 -7.21
C PRO A 158 19.95 -53.28 -7.99
N ALA A 159 21.08 -53.58 -7.32
CA ALA A 159 22.40 -53.46 -7.91
C ALA A 159 22.55 -54.38 -9.13
N THR A 160 22.80 -53.79 -10.30
CA THR A 160 23.10 -54.53 -11.53
C THR A 160 24.53 -55.05 -11.46
N ARG A 161 24.72 -56.38 -11.43
CA ARG A 161 26.06 -56.99 -11.45
C ARG A 161 26.50 -57.12 -12.91
N VAL A 162 27.69 -56.58 -13.23
CA VAL A 162 28.32 -56.79 -14.54
C VAL A 162 29.19 -58.04 -14.44
N GLU A 163 28.87 -59.06 -15.24
CA GLU A 163 29.64 -60.31 -15.30
C GLU A 163 30.42 -60.39 -16.63
N THR A 164 31.66 -60.86 -16.56
CA THR A 164 32.55 -61.04 -17.71
C THR A 164 32.34 -62.44 -18.28
N ILE A 165 31.99 -62.54 -19.55
CA ILE A 165 31.82 -63.80 -20.27
C ILE A 165 33.19 -64.24 -20.80
N THR A 166 33.52 -65.50 -20.56
CA THR A 166 34.69 -66.17 -21.10
C THR A 166 34.29 -67.29 -22.05
N ASP A 167 35.08 -67.51 -23.10
CA ASP A 167 34.96 -68.61 -24.06
C ASP A 167 35.30 -69.96 -23.40
N VAL A 168 35.07 -71.08 -24.11
CA VAL A 168 35.31 -72.46 -23.66
C VAL A 168 36.77 -72.68 -23.22
N ASP A 169 37.71 -71.95 -23.82
CA ASP A 169 39.14 -71.97 -23.48
C ASP A 169 39.53 -70.96 -22.38
N GLY A 170 38.56 -70.24 -21.80
CA GLY A 170 38.75 -69.30 -20.70
C GLY A 170 39.12 -67.86 -21.10
N HIS A 171 39.13 -67.55 -22.40
CA HIS A 171 39.44 -66.19 -22.89
C HIS A 171 38.24 -65.25 -22.79
N PRO A 172 38.38 -64.01 -22.29
CA PRO A 172 37.26 -63.08 -22.15
C PRO A 172 36.74 -62.63 -23.52
N THR A 173 35.45 -62.85 -23.79
CA THR A 173 34.79 -62.53 -25.06
C THR A 173 33.78 -61.38 -24.95
N GLY A 174 33.43 -60.94 -23.73
CA GLY A 174 32.61 -59.75 -23.51
C GLY A 174 32.17 -59.56 -22.06
N THR A 175 31.41 -58.50 -21.77
CA THR A 175 30.77 -58.27 -20.46
C THR A 175 29.27 -58.06 -20.64
N VAL A 176 28.46 -58.61 -19.73
CA VAL A 176 27.00 -58.46 -19.76
C VAL A 176 26.51 -58.02 -18.38
N ALA A 177 25.62 -57.02 -18.37
CA ALA A 177 24.97 -56.53 -17.16
C ALA A 177 23.76 -57.43 -16.83
N VAL A 178 23.86 -58.20 -15.75
CA VAL A 178 22.79 -59.11 -15.31
C VAL A 178 22.06 -58.48 -14.13
N ALA A 179 20.82 -58.05 -14.36
CA ALA A 179 19.92 -57.62 -13.29
C ALA A 179 19.28 -58.86 -12.64
N ARG A 180 19.68 -59.20 -11.41
CA ARG A 180 18.98 -60.25 -10.63
C ARG A 180 17.59 -59.77 -10.26
N ARG A 181 16.58 -60.15 -11.03
CA ARG A 181 15.19 -60.02 -10.59
C ARG A 181 14.89 -61.15 -9.60
N LYS A 182 14.89 -60.84 -8.30
CA LYS A 182 14.30 -61.71 -7.26
C LYS A 182 12.78 -61.61 -7.36
N TRP A 183 12.19 -62.44 -8.22
CA TRP A 183 10.77 -62.81 -8.07
C TRP A 183 10.72 -63.89 -6.98
N TRP A 184 9.72 -63.86 -6.10
CA TRP A 184 9.50 -64.79 -4.97
C TRP A 184 10.17 -64.42 -3.63
N GLN A 185 9.46 -63.59 -2.85
CA GLN A 185 9.32 -63.72 -1.39
C GLN A 185 7.81 -63.60 -1.12
N VAL A 186 7.15 -64.72 -0.83
CA VAL A 186 5.78 -64.79 -0.28
C VAL A 186 5.90 -65.03 1.21
#